data_AF-A0A3C0SMV5-F1
#
_entry.id   AF-A0A3C0SMV5-F1
#
_cell.length_a   1.000
_cell.length_b   1.000
_cell.length_c   1.000
_cell.angle_alpha   90.00
_cell.angle_beta   90.00
_cell.angle_gamma   90.00
#
_symmetry.space_group_name_H-M   'P 1'
#
loop_
_entity.id
_entity.type
_entity.pdbx_description
1 polymer ?
#
loop_
_entity_poly.entity_id
_entity_poly.type
_entity_poly.pdbx_seq_one_letter_code
_entity_poly.pdbx_strand_id
1 'polypeptide(L)'
;MDAAKLPVSPVSPNKKLNVLIGFFLGAMASIGLSFMIEFLDRTIKTEEDVERHLDMTVVGIILKQNSHNPKLITLQYPKSPISEAYRTLRTNIEFSSSDKEIQTIAVTSSNPGEGN
;
A
#
# COMPACT_ATOMS: atom_id res chain seq x y z
N MET A 1 -61.41 40.09 -15.79
CA MET A 1 -60.01 39.78 -16.15
C MET A 1 -59.18 40.04 -14.91
N ASP A 2 -58.94 39.04 -14.08
CA ASP A 2 -58.05 39.18 -12.91
C ASP A 2 -56.60 39.15 -13.36
N ALA A 3 -55.84 40.17 -12.97
CA ALA A 3 -54.42 40.30 -13.33
C ALA A 3 -53.56 39.38 -12.47
N ALA A 4 -52.65 38.65 -13.12
CA ALA A 4 -51.69 37.78 -12.44
C ALA A 4 -50.73 38.61 -11.56
N LYS A 5 -50.66 38.27 -10.27
CA LYS A 5 -49.66 38.87 -9.35
C LYS A 5 -48.28 38.29 -9.64
N LEU A 6 -47.32 39.18 -9.90
CA LEU A 6 -45.91 38.79 -10.08
C LEU A 6 -45.32 38.30 -8.75
N PRO A 7 -44.53 37.22 -8.76
CA PRO A 7 -43.87 36.73 -7.56
C PRO A 7 -42.79 37.72 -7.09
N VAL A 8 -42.90 38.14 -5.82
CA VAL A 8 -42.00 39.12 -5.17
C VAL A 8 -40.64 38.54 -4.76
N SER A 9 -40.46 37.22 -4.86
CA SER A 9 -39.20 36.55 -4.62
C SER A 9 -39.01 35.36 -5.58
N PRO A 10 -37.75 35.02 -5.93
CA PRO A 10 -37.49 33.90 -6.83
C PRO A 10 -37.95 32.58 -6.21
N VAL A 11 -38.85 31.86 -6.88
CA VAL A 11 -39.31 30.51 -6.49
C VAL A 11 -38.22 29.45 -6.71
N SER A 12 -37.19 29.75 -7.49
CA SER A 12 -36.10 28.84 -7.83
C SER A 12 -34.80 29.60 -8.19
N PRO A 13 -33.58 29.06 -7.97
CA PRO A 13 -33.22 27.86 -7.22
C PRO A 13 -32.74 28.17 -5.78
N ASN A 14 -32.91 27.21 -4.87
CA ASN A 14 -32.36 27.28 -3.51
C ASN A 14 -30.85 27.01 -3.52
N LYS A 15 -30.05 28.06 -3.83
CA LYS A 15 -28.60 27.96 -3.98
C LYS A 15 -27.91 27.29 -2.78
N LYS A 16 -28.31 27.60 -1.55
CA LYS A 16 -27.77 26.98 -0.32
C LYS A 16 -28.02 25.47 -0.29
N LEU A 17 -29.23 25.04 -0.65
CA LEU A 17 -29.60 23.63 -0.70
C LEU A 17 -28.81 22.90 -1.78
N ASN A 18 -28.70 23.49 -2.98
CA ASN A 18 -27.94 22.89 -4.08
C ASN A 18 -26.45 22.76 -3.76
N VAL A 19 -25.86 23.76 -3.10
CA VAL A 19 -24.47 23.72 -2.62
C VAL A 19 -24.30 22.61 -1.57
N LEU A 20 -25.24 22.50 -0.62
CA LEU A 20 -25.20 21.47 0.41
C LEU A 20 -25.31 20.06 -0.19
N ILE A 21 -26.23 19.85 -1.14
CA ILE A 21 -26.39 18.60 -1.87
C ILE A 21 -25.10 18.27 -2.63
N GLY A 22 -24.53 19.23 -3.35
CA GLY A 22 -23.28 19.04 -4.08
C GLY A 22 -22.11 18.66 -3.17
N PHE A 23 -22.02 19.27 -1.99
CA PHE A 23 -21.00 18.95 -0.99
C PHE A 23 -21.10 17.49 -0.52
N PHE A 24 -22.29 17.05 -0.10
CA PHE A 24 -22.48 15.69 0.38
C PHE A 24 -22.34 14.64 -0.72
N LEU A 25 -22.86 14.90 -1.93
CA LEU A 25 -22.67 14.01 -3.08
C LEU A 25 -21.20 13.88 -3.45
N GLY A 26 -20.46 14.99 -3.47
CA GLY A 26 -19.02 14.97 -3.72
C GLY A 26 -18.24 14.20 -2.66
N ALA A 27 -18.58 14.38 -1.38
CA ALA A 27 -17.95 13.64 -0.29
C ALA A 27 -18.22 12.13 -0.39
N MET A 28 -19.48 11.74 -0.63
CA MET A 28 -19.85 10.34 -0.81
C MET A 28 -19.14 9.71 -2.02
N ALA A 29 -19.09 10.43 -3.15
CA ALA A 29 -18.39 9.97 -4.35
C ALA A 29 -16.88 9.83 -4.10
N SER A 30 -16.25 10.77 -3.37
CA SER A 30 -14.83 10.72 -3.03
C SER A 30 -14.49 9.52 -2.15
N ILE A 31 -15.27 9.29 -1.09
CA ILE A 31 -15.10 8.12 -0.21
C ILE A 31 -15.27 6.83 -1.03
N GLY A 32 -16.33 6.75 -1.83
CA GLY A 32 -16.58 5.60 -2.70
C GLY A 32 -15.44 5.34 -3.68
N LEU A 33 -14.90 6.39 -4.29
CA LEU A 33 -13.78 6.29 -5.23
C LEU A 33 -12.48 5.86 -4.53
N SER A 34 -12.22 6.34 -3.31
CA SER A 34 -11.07 5.91 -2.52
C SER A 34 -11.10 4.41 -2.24
N PHE A 35 -12.26 3.88 -1.83
CA PHE A 35 -12.43 2.44 -1.63
C PHE A 35 -12.38 1.66 -2.95
N MET A 36 -12.92 2.22 -4.04
CA MET A 36 -12.83 1.59 -5.36
C MET A 36 -11.37 1.44 -5.80
N ILE A 37 -10.56 2.49 -5.68
CA ILE A 37 -9.14 2.45 -6.02
C ILE A 37 -8.41 1.42 -5.14
N GLU A 38 -8.68 1.40 -3.83
CA GLU A 38 -8.09 0.41 -2.93
C GLU A 38 -8.52 -1.02 -3.29
N PHE A 39 -9.77 -1.24 -3.69
CA PHE A 39 -10.24 -2.56 -4.14
C PHE A 39 -9.60 -3.01 -5.45
N LEU A 40 -9.24 -2.07 -6.33
CA LEU A 40 -8.52 -2.38 -7.58
C LEU A 40 -7.01 -2.61 -7.34
N ASP A 41 -6.49 -2.23 -6.18
CA ASP A 41 -5.09 -2.45 -5.82
C ASP A 41 -4.87 -3.92 -5.41
N ARG A 42 -4.15 -4.67 -6.26
CA ARG A 42 -3.79 -6.09 -6.04
C ARG A 42 -2.34 -6.24 -5.59
N THR A 43 -1.79 -5.24 -4.90
CA THR A 43 -0.43 -5.33 -4.38
C THR A 43 -0.43 -6.18 -3.10
N ILE A 44 0.55 -7.09 -2.97
CA ILE A 44 0.81 -7.81 -1.72
C ILE A 44 1.46 -6.82 -0.75
N LYS A 45 0.78 -6.47 0.33
CA LYS A 45 1.23 -5.43 1.29
C LYS A 45 1.67 -6.03 2.63
N THR A 46 1.23 -7.24 2.94
CA THR A 46 1.45 -7.90 4.23
C THR A 46 2.01 -9.32 4.09
N GLU A 47 2.58 -9.86 5.16
CA GLU A 47 3.05 -11.25 5.20
C GLU A 47 1.89 -12.21 5.00
N GLU A 48 0.73 -11.92 5.61
CA GLU A 48 -0.47 -12.73 5.45
C GLU A 48 -0.98 -12.77 4.00
N ASP A 49 -0.75 -11.70 3.21
CA ASP A 49 -1.11 -11.70 1.79
C ASP A 49 -0.22 -12.66 0.98
N VAL A 50 1.07 -12.79 1.34
CA VAL A 50 2.00 -13.77 0.73
C VAL A 50 1.52 -15.18 1.04
N GLU A 51 1.28 -15.47 2.32
CA GLU A 51 0.89 -16.83 2.75
C GLU A 51 -0.45 -17.25 2.12
N ARG A 52 -1.46 -16.37 2.12
CA ARG A 52 -2.79 -16.72 1.59
C ARG A 52 -2.85 -16.91 0.07
N HIS A 53 -2.03 -16.18 -0.69
CA HIS A 53 -2.10 -16.21 -2.15
C HIS A 53 -1.03 -17.09 -2.79
N LEU A 54 0.09 -17.30 -2.12
CA LEU A 54 1.26 -18.01 -2.67
C LEU A 54 1.59 -19.30 -1.92
N ASP A 55 1.00 -19.57 -0.75
CA ASP A 55 1.28 -20.73 0.11
C ASP A 55 2.79 -20.87 0.42
N MET A 56 3.47 -19.72 0.52
CA MET A 56 4.90 -19.62 0.78
C MET A 56 5.16 -19.04 2.15
N THR A 57 6.10 -19.62 2.88
CA THR A 57 6.57 -19.08 4.15
C THR A 57 7.43 -17.84 3.92
N VAL A 58 7.11 -16.75 4.62
CA VAL A 58 7.95 -15.56 4.62
C VAL A 58 9.21 -15.82 5.45
N VAL A 59 10.37 -15.82 4.80
CA VAL A 59 11.68 -16.06 5.46
C VAL A 59 12.29 -14.80 6.09
N GLY A 60 11.75 -13.62 5.76
CA GLY A 60 12.11 -12.36 6.43
C GLY A 60 11.58 -11.11 5.70
N ILE A 61 11.41 -10.02 6.44
CA ILE A 61 11.09 -8.68 5.91
C ILE A 61 12.33 -7.80 5.96
N ILE A 62 12.63 -7.13 4.85
CA ILE A 62 13.66 -6.09 4.79
C ILE A 62 13.01 -4.76 4.42
N LEU A 63 13.12 -3.78 5.32
CA LEU A 63 12.58 -2.44 5.09
C LEU A 63 13.39 -1.71 4.01
N LYS A 64 12.71 -1.17 3.01
CA LYS A 64 13.33 -0.36 1.96
C LYS A 64 13.88 0.94 2.57
N GLN A 65 15.19 1.13 2.47
CA GLN A 65 15.84 2.37 2.86
C GLN A 65 16.01 3.28 1.64
N ASN A 66 15.47 4.50 1.71
CA ASN A 66 15.70 5.54 0.71
C ASN A 66 17.10 6.16 0.88
N SER A 67 18.15 5.36 0.69
CA SER A 67 19.52 5.84 0.66
C SER A 67 19.96 6.04 -0.79
N HIS A 68 20.32 7.27 -1.15
CA HIS A 68 20.82 7.63 -2.50
C HIS A 68 22.24 7.09 -2.79
N ASN A 69 22.84 6.35 -1.86
CA ASN A 69 24.14 5.72 -2.04
C ASN A 69 24.01 4.21 -1.83
N PRO A 70 24.35 3.38 -2.84
CA PRO A 70 24.37 1.92 -2.72
C PRO A 70 25.55 1.56 -1.82
N LYS A 71 25.28 1.49 -0.52
CA LYS A 71 26.26 1.18 0.51
C LYS A 71 25.91 -0.17 1.11
N LEU A 72 26.91 -1.04 1.24
CA LEU A 72 26.74 -2.33 1.91
C LEU A 72 26.40 -2.09 3.38
N ILE A 73 25.11 -2.09 3.71
CA ILE A 73 24.57 -1.63 4.99
C ILE A 73 25.09 -2.48 6.15
N THR A 74 25.24 -3.78 5.93
CA THR A 74 25.75 -4.76 6.90
C THR A 74 27.20 -4.51 7.28
N LEU A 75 27.99 -3.91 6.37
CA LEU A 75 29.38 -3.56 6.62
C LEU A 75 29.51 -2.15 7.23
N GLN A 76 28.77 -1.16 6.73
CA GLN A 76 28.89 0.22 7.19
C GLN A 76 28.16 0.49 8.50
N TYR A 77 27.03 -0.17 8.74
CA TYR A 77 26.19 0.03 9.92
C TYR A 77 25.82 -1.33 10.54
N PRO A 78 26.81 -2.11 11.02
CA PRO A 78 26.61 -3.49 11.44
C PRO A 78 25.67 -3.66 12.65
N LYS A 79 25.35 -2.59 13.39
CA LYS A 79 24.41 -2.58 14.52
C LYS A 79 23.06 -1.96 14.17
N SER A 80 22.79 -1.68 12.90
CA SER A 80 21.51 -1.10 12.47
C SER A 80 20.40 -2.15 12.49
N PRO A 81 19.13 -1.75 12.66
CA PRO A 81 17.98 -2.65 12.58
C PRO A 81 17.90 -3.43 11.24
N ILE A 82 18.30 -2.79 10.13
CA ILE A 82 18.33 -3.43 8.81
C ILE A 82 19.39 -4.54 8.76
N SER A 83 20.56 -4.32 9.39
CA SER A 83 21.60 -5.36 9.47
C SER A 83 21.16 -6.55 10.31
N GLU A 84 20.39 -6.31 11.38
CA GLU A 84 19.76 -7.39 12.14
C GLU A 84 18.73 -8.13 11.30
N ALA A 85 17.91 -7.45 10.48
CA ALA A 85 16.98 -8.12 9.57
C ALA A 85 17.68 -9.08 8.60
N TYR A 86 18.82 -8.68 8.02
CA TYR A 86 19.65 -9.57 7.19
C TYR A 86 20.23 -10.76 7.98
N ARG A 87 20.61 -10.57 9.26
CA ARG A 87 21.07 -11.67 10.12
C ARG A 87 19.95 -12.65 10.43
N THR A 88 18.76 -12.15 10.76
CA THR A 88 17.57 -12.98 10.98
C THR A 88 17.23 -13.78 9.72
N LEU A 89 17.26 -13.15 8.54
CA LEU A 89 17.02 -13.83 7.26
C LEU A 89 18.04 -14.95 7.02
N ARG A 90 19.34 -14.71 7.27
CA ARG A 90 20.38 -15.75 7.17
C ARG A 90 20.08 -16.93 8.09
N THR A 91 19.75 -16.65 9.34
CA THR A 91 19.43 -17.69 10.33
C THR A 91 18.18 -18.48 9.93
N ASN A 92 17.12 -17.82 9.46
CA ASN A 92 15.90 -18.49 9.00
C ASN A 92 16.16 -19.41 7.81
N ILE A 93 17.00 -18.97 6.86
CA ILE A 93 17.43 -19.80 5.72
C ILE A 93 18.24 -21.01 6.22
N GLU A 94 19.20 -20.82 7.12
CA GLU A 94 19.98 -21.91 7.71
C GLU A 94 19.09 -22.96 8.40
N PHE A 95 18.01 -22.53 9.06
CA PHE A 95 17.04 -23.44 9.69
C PHE A 95 16.03 -24.06 8.72
N SER A 96 15.83 -23.50 7.53
CA SER A 96 14.88 -24.04 6.55
C SER A 96 15.26 -25.43 6.02
N SER A 97 16.53 -25.83 6.17
CA SER A 97 17.04 -27.15 5.78
C SER A 97 17.67 -27.87 6.97
N SER A 98 16.89 -28.72 7.65
CA SER A 98 17.35 -29.41 8.86
C SER A 98 18.41 -30.50 8.60
N ASP A 99 18.49 -31.03 7.37
CA ASP A 99 19.31 -32.20 7.05
C ASP A 99 20.57 -31.91 6.22
N LYS A 100 20.66 -30.74 5.57
CA LYS A 100 21.77 -30.39 4.66
C LYS A 100 22.09 -28.90 4.75
N GLU A 101 23.36 -28.57 4.74
CA GLU A 101 23.82 -27.18 4.69
C GLU A 101 23.52 -26.56 3.31
N ILE A 102 22.84 -25.41 3.28
CA ILE A 102 22.52 -24.69 2.03
C ILE A 102 23.77 -24.02 1.50
N GLN A 103 24.24 -24.47 0.34
CA GLN A 103 25.46 -23.94 -0.30
C GLN A 103 25.18 -22.91 -1.40
N THR A 104 23.98 -22.89 -1.97
CA THR A 104 23.64 -22.02 -3.10
C THR A 104 22.17 -21.66 -3.08
N ILE A 105 21.87 -20.38 -3.29
CA ILE A 105 20.52 -19.83 -3.30
C ILE A 105 20.40 -18.95 -4.55
N ALA A 106 19.33 -19.16 -5.31
CA ALA A 106 18.95 -18.25 -6.39
C ALA A 106 18.02 -17.18 -5.83
N VAL A 107 18.32 -15.91 -6.10
CA VAL A 107 17.48 -14.77 -5.72
C VAL A 107 16.86 -14.18 -6.98
N THR A 108 15.54 -14.01 -6.98
CA THR A 108 14.77 -13.49 -8.11
C THR A 108 13.61 -12.64 -7.63
N SER A 109 13.08 -11.78 -8.51
CA SER A 109 11.95 -10.90 -8.22
C SER A 109 10.95 -10.94 -9.37
N SER A 110 9.70 -10.61 -9.06
CA SER A 110 8.62 -10.61 -10.04
C SER A 110 8.70 -9.39 -10.95
N ASN A 111 9.20 -8.26 -10.44
CA ASN A 111 9.40 -7.04 -11.22
C ASN A 111 10.85 -6.50 -11.12
N PRO A 112 11.27 -5.69 -12.12
CA PRO A 112 12.52 -4.92 -12.04
C PRO A 112 12.49 -3.92 -10.87
N GLY A 113 13.59 -3.81 -10.13
CA GLY A 113 13.74 -2.79 -9.07
C GLY A 113 13.16 -3.18 -7.69
N GLU A 114 12.73 -4.43 -7.51
CA GLU A 114 12.25 -4.97 -6.23
C GLU A 114 13.38 -5.40 -5.27
N GLY A 115 14.64 -5.18 -5.62
CA GLY A 115 15.78 -5.36 -4.71
C GLY A 115 16.78 -6.46 -5.09
N ASN A 116 16.77 -6.94 -6.34
CA ASN A 116 17.89 -7.68 -6.93
C ASN A 116 18.81 -6.77 -7.74
#